data_AF-A0A9W6KFW9-F1
#
_entry.id   AF-A0A9W6KFW9-F1
#
_cell.length_a   1.000
_cell.length_b   1.000
_cell.length_c   1.000
_cell.angle_alpha   90.00
_cell.angle_beta   90.00
_cell.angle_gamma   90.00
#
_symmetry.space_group_name_H-M   'P 1'
#
loop_
_entity.id
_entity.type
_entity.pdbx_description
1 polymer ?
#
loop_
_entity_poly.entity_id
_entity_poly.type
_entity_poly.pdbx_seq_one_letter_code
_entity_poly.pdbx_strand_id
1 'polypeptide(L)' 'MTHAAPSRDEILAMLATYGDRRPQDVAEGIDSLELAWLIHQLEQHYGTALDLSDEDLARMSTVDGAVAVLSELPVETGTR' A
#
# COMPACT_ATOMS: atom_id res chain seq x y z
N MET A 1 -2.80 -11.10 -15.79
CA MET A 1 -1.68 -11.25 -14.83
C MET A 1 -2.29 -11.13 -13.45
N THR A 2 -2.23 -12.18 -12.63
CA THR A 2 -2.80 -12.13 -11.28
C THR A 2 -1.90 -11.25 -10.42
N HIS A 3 -2.32 -10.01 -10.14
CA HIS A 3 -1.59 -9.15 -9.23
C HIS A 3 -1.86 -9.65 -7.81
N ALA A 4 -0.88 -10.31 -7.20
CA ALA A 4 -0.94 -10.66 -5.79
C ALA A 4 -0.88 -9.37 -4.95
N ALA A 5 -1.52 -9.40 -3.78
CA ALA A 5 -1.36 -8.32 -2.80
C ALA A 5 0.12 -8.20 -2.41
N PRO A 6 0.67 -6.99 -2.28
CA PRO A 6 2.05 -6.76 -1.91
C PRO A 6 2.32 -7.31 -0.52
N SER A 7 3.48 -7.94 -0.40
CA SER A 7 4.02 -8.41 0.86
C SER A 7 4.45 -7.22 1.73
N ARG A 8 4.58 -7.45 3.04
CA ARG A 8 5.10 -6.46 3.99
C ARG A 8 6.45 -5.88 3.56
N ASP A 9 7.36 -6.74 3.09
CA ASP A 9 8.67 -6.32 2.56
C ASP A 9 8.56 -5.42 1.33
N GLU A 10 7.56 -5.62 0.48
CA GLU A 10 7.32 -4.78 -0.69
C GLU A 10 6.82 -3.39 -0.26
N ILE A 11 5.89 -3.33 0.69
CA ILE A 11 5.42 -2.06 1.27
C ILE A 11 6.58 -1.30 1.93
N LEU A 12 7.43 -2.00 2.70
CA LEU A 12 8.62 -1.39 3.31
C LEU A 12 9.61 -0.89 2.26
N ALA A 13 9.83 -1.63 1.16
CA ALA A 13 10.70 -1.19 0.07
C ALA A 13 10.16 0.04 -0.67
N MET A 14 8.84 0.12 -0.85
CA MET A 14 8.19 1.30 -1.41
C MET A 14 8.39 2.50 -0.48
N LEU A 15 7.99 2.40 0.79
CA LEU A 15 8.14 3.50 1.77
C LEU A 15 9.61 3.93 1.97
N ALA A 16 10.54 2.99 1.90
CA ALA A 16 11.97 3.26 1.92
C ALA A 16 12.43 4.16 0.76
N THR A 17 11.84 3.96 -0.43
CA THR A 17 12.14 4.77 -1.63
C THR A 17 11.66 6.21 -1.44
N TYR A 18 10.49 6.41 -0.82
CA TYR A 18 10.00 7.75 -0.52
C TYR A 18 10.91 8.49 0.47
N GLY A 19 11.33 7.82 1.53
CA GLY A 19 12.15 8.40 2.59
C GLY A 19 13.67 8.41 2.34
N ASP A 20 14.13 7.98 1.16
CA ASP A 20 15.56 7.75 0.84
C ASP A 20 16.30 6.97 1.96
N ARG A 21 15.63 5.94 2.50
CA ARG A 21 16.09 5.15 3.65
C ARG A 21 16.12 3.66 3.32
N ARG A 22 16.70 2.84 4.20
CA ARG A 22 16.63 1.38 4.02
C ARG A 22 15.29 0.85 4.51
N PRO A 23 14.75 -0.26 3.94
CA PRO A 23 13.48 -0.86 4.38
C PRO A 23 13.43 -1.18 5.87
N GLN A 24 14.55 -1.62 6.44
CA GLN A 24 14.71 -1.91 7.87
C GLN A 24 14.68 -0.67 8.78
N ASP A 25 14.89 0.53 8.22
CA ASP A 25 14.84 1.81 8.94
C ASP A 25 13.48 2.52 8.76
N VAL A 26 12.53 1.88 8.04
CA VAL A 26 11.15 2.35 7.92
C VAL A 26 10.41 2.07 9.22
N ALA A 27 9.72 3.07 9.74
CA ALA A 27 8.93 2.93 10.94
C ALA A 27 7.65 2.15 10.65
N GLU A 28 7.10 1.49 11.67
CA GLU A 28 5.81 0.79 11.54
C GLU A 28 4.66 1.78 11.27
N GLY A 29 4.73 2.98 11.84
CA GLY A 29 3.75 4.04 11.60
C GLY A 29 4.03 4.75 10.27
N ILE A 30 2.97 4.91 9.48
CA ILE A 30 2.97 5.60 8.20
C ILE A 30 2.30 6.96 8.42
N ASP A 31 3.00 8.05 8.12
CA ASP A 31 2.40 9.37 8.18
C ASP A 31 1.47 9.64 6.98
N SER A 32 0.67 10.70 7.06
CA SER A 32 -0.35 10.97 6.04
C SER A 32 0.23 11.26 4.65
N LEU A 33 1.45 11.77 4.57
CA LEU A 33 2.11 12.08 3.29
C LEU A 33 2.76 10.82 2.71
N GLU A 34 3.41 10.02 3.55
CA GLU A 34 3.89 8.69 3.20
C GLU A 34 2.76 7.79 2.71
N LEU A 35 1.62 7.81 3.39
CA LEU A 35 0.43 7.05 3.00
C LEU A 35 -0.12 7.50 1.66
N ALA A 36 -0.29 8.82 1.45
CA ALA A 36 -0.75 9.36 0.18
C ALA A 36 0.19 8.97 -0.98
N TRP A 37 1.50 9.03 -0.74
CA TRP A 37 2.49 8.59 -1.72
C TRP A 37 2.43 7.09 -1.98
N LEU A 38 2.28 6.27 -0.94
CA LEU A 38 2.20 4.81 -1.04
C LEU A 38 0.99 4.41 -1.89
N ILE A 39 -0.18 4.99 -1.62
CA ILE A 39 -1.40 4.77 -2.39
C ILE A 39 -1.15 5.12 -3.86
N HIS A 40 -0.62 6.32 -4.13
CA HIS A 40 -0.30 6.72 -5.49
C HIS A 40 0.63 5.72 -6.19
N GLN A 41 1.67 5.22 -5.51
CA GLN A 41 2.55 4.21 -6.10
C GLN A 41 1.86 2.88 -6.35
N LEU A 42 0.98 2.44 -5.45
CA LEU A 42 0.20 1.21 -5.64
C LEU A 42 -0.75 1.35 -6.83
N GLU A 43 -1.42 2.49 -6.99
CA GLU A 43 -2.28 2.76 -8.14
C GLU A 43 -1.49 2.71 -9.45
N GLN A 44 -0.29 3.30 -9.47
CA GLN A 44 0.61 3.23 -10.62
C GLN A 44 1.11 1.80 -10.88
N HIS A 45 1.31 1.01 -9.82
CA HIS A 45 1.75 -0.38 -9.90
C HIS A 45 0.65 -1.29 -10.47
N TYR A 46 -0.58 -1.14 -9.99
CA TYR A 46 -1.74 -1.90 -10.46
C TYR A 46 -2.33 -1.37 -11.76
N GLY A 47 -2.02 -0.12 -12.11
CA GLY A 47 -2.60 0.56 -13.27
C GLY A 47 -4.07 0.95 -13.10
N THR A 48 -4.59 0.98 -11.87
CA THR A 48 -5.96 1.37 -11.53
C THR A 48 -6.00 2.08 -10.19
N ALA A 49 -7.03 2.92 -9.99
CA ALA A 49 -7.28 3.54 -8.69
C ALA A 49 -7.72 2.47 -7.67
N LEU A 50 -7.26 2.60 -6.43
CA LEU A 50 -7.68 1.70 -5.36
C LEU A 50 -8.99 2.23 -4.77
N ASP A 51 -9.99 1.35 -4.64
CA ASP A 51 -11.25 1.68 -3.94
C ASP A 51 -11.04 1.54 -2.43
N LEU A 52 -10.50 2.60 -1.82
CA LEU A 52 -10.19 2.67 -0.39
C LEU A 52 -11.18 3.61 0.31
N SER A 53 -11.84 3.10 1.36
CA SER A 53 -12.66 3.94 2.23
C SER A 53 -11.81 4.70 3.25
N ASP A 54 -12.37 5.75 3.88
CA ASP A 54 -11.69 6.46 4.99
C ASP A 54 -11.28 5.52 6.14
N GLU A 55 -12.04 4.45 6.37
CA GLU A 55 -11.69 3.45 7.39
C GLU A 55 -10.47 2.62 6.96
N ASP A 56 -10.37 2.28 5.68
CA ASP A 56 -9.19 1.61 5.13
C ASP A 56 -7.97 2.51 5.24
N LEU A 57 -8.08 3.78 4.84
CA LEU A 57 -7.00 4.76 4.98
C LEU A 57 -6.53 4.89 6.43
N ALA A 58 -7.45 4.90 7.40
CA ALA A 58 -7.10 4.94 8.81
C ALA A 58 -6.33 3.68 9.27
N ARG A 59 -6.70 2.49 8.79
CA ARG A 59 -5.98 1.24 9.08
C ARG A 59 -4.60 1.20 8.42
N MET A 60 -4.48 1.75 7.22
CA MET A 60 -3.22 1.88 6.47
C MET A 60 -2.23 2.87 7.10
N SER A 61 -2.55 3.49 8.25
CA SER A 61 -1.58 4.28 9.04
C SER A 61 -0.46 3.45 9.67
N THR A 62 -0.48 2.12 9.46
CA THR A 62 0.59 1.19 9.86
C THR A 62 0.95 0.29 8.69
N VAL A 63 2.20 -0.18 8.65
CA VAL A 63 2.67 -1.10 7.61
C VAL A 63 1.86 -2.40 7.62
N ASP A 64 1.64 -3.00 8.80
CA ASP A 64 0.81 -4.20 8.91
C ASP A 64 -0.65 -3.94 8.51
N GLY A 65 -1.20 -2.78 8.88
CA GLY A 65 -2.55 -2.38 8.48
C GLY A 65 -2.66 -2.17 6.95
N ALA A 66 -1.63 -1.64 6.31
CA ALA A 66 -1.57 -1.51 4.86
C ALA A 66 -1.59 -2.88 4.16
N VAL A 67 -0.79 -3.83 4.65
CA VAL A 67 -0.76 -5.20 4.11
C VAL A 67 -2.11 -5.89 4.28
N ALA A 68 -2.75 -5.73 5.45
CA ALA A 68 -4.07 -6.29 5.73
C ALA A 68 -5.12 -5.77 4.75
N VAL A 69 -5.25 -4.44 4.63
CA VAL A 69 -6.21 -3.80 3.71
C VAL A 69 -5.98 -4.24 2.27
N LEU A 70 -4.72 -4.22 1.80
CA LEU A 70 -4.39 -4.60 0.43
C LEU A 70 -4.64 -6.08 0.14
N SER A 71 -4.59 -6.94 1.16
CA SER A 71 -4.95 -8.36 1.04
C SER A 71 -6.46 -8.59 1.01
N GLU A 72 -7.24 -7.67 1.57
CA GLU A 72 -8.71 -7.68 1.56
C GLU A 72 -9.28 -7.08 0.27
N LEU A 73 -8.50 -6.25 -0.44
CA LEU A 73 -8.93 -5.69 -1.71
C LEU A 73 -9.25 -6.83 -2.69
N PRO A 74 -10.48 -6.85 -3.24
CA PRO A 74 -10.80 -7.79 -4.28
C PRO A 74 -9.90 -7.46 -5.47
N VAL A 75 -9.07 -8.43 -5.90
CA VAL A 75 -8.50 -8.40 -7.25
C VAL A 75 -9.70 -8.25 -8.16
N GLU A 76 -9.90 -7.06 -8.74
CA GLU A 76 -10.98 -6.84 -9.68
C GLU A 76 -10.79 -7.85 -10.80
N THR A 77 -11.54 -8.95 -10.71
CA THR A 77 -11.58 -9.96 -11.74
C THR A 77 -12.51 -9.34 -12.77
N GLY A 78 -11.93 -8.44 -13.58
CA GLY A 78 -12.64 -7.56 -14.49
C GLY A 78 -13.82 -8.28 -15.14
N THR A 79 -15.01 -7.95 -14.64
CA THR A 79 -16.27 -8.39 -15.22
C THR A 79 -17.17 -7.15 -15.26
N ARG A 80 -16.99 -6.31 -16.28
CA ARG A 80 -17.93 -6.17 -17.40
C ARG A 80 -17.71 -4.90 -18.21
#